data_AF-A0A075MJA2-F1
#
_entry.id   AF-A0A075MJA2-F1
#
_cell.length_a   1.000
_cell.length_b   1.000
_cell.length_c   1.000
_cell.angle_alpha   90.00
_cell.angle_beta   90.00
_cell.angle_gamma   90.00
#
_symmetry.space_group_name_H-M   'P 1'
#
loop_
_entity.id
_entity.type
_entity.pdbx_description
1 polymer ?
#
loop_
_entity_poly.entity_id
_entity_poly.type
_entity_poly.pdbx_seq_one_letter_code
_entity_poly.pdbx_strand_id
1 'polypeptide(L)'
;MKKISLSFILALTLTSCSSNPKDKLDSEFSFQGRPIEPWCINSITHSSSPSVNLARCSNPFSEINITSPVTPDLQKQGFMGYSYEYKSDTPVMSPPYIFYKYLGKTGELHAVHKMWSDGRSGKHSYVYLIERKGDNLNFINGYGGDRCMGGVIDAKVEAGKVRYTKQLTPLTFIQNSSRNVFDYNTSSSLSDCATCCYMTGEFSDNEMISVKLNPSLNQLFSDNKAGHMQYCFDKLFKSYVKRNKLTLNSIELNQFIDSFEKKCVKYKR
;
A
#
# COMPACT_ATOMS: atom_id res chain seq x y z
N MET A 1 78.49 7.12 -1.82
CA MET A 1 77.50 6.73 -2.85
C MET A 1 76.35 6.01 -2.15
N LYS A 2 75.18 6.65 -1.99
CA LYS A 2 74.02 6.11 -1.26
C LYS A 2 73.18 5.24 -2.21
N LYS A 3 72.94 3.98 -1.83
CA LYS A 3 72.12 3.01 -2.56
C LYS A 3 70.64 3.37 -2.42
N ILE A 4 69.94 3.51 -3.53
CA ILE A 4 68.49 3.71 -3.60
C ILE A 4 67.85 2.32 -3.62
N SER A 5 67.06 2.00 -2.59
CA SER A 5 66.30 0.75 -2.48
C SER A 5 64.94 0.94 -3.16
N LEU A 6 64.74 0.27 -4.29
CA LEU A 6 63.52 0.28 -5.09
C LEU A 6 62.49 -0.67 -4.43
N SER A 7 61.46 -0.12 -3.80
CA SER A 7 60.37 -0.92 -3.23
C SER A 7 59.32 -1.21 -4.30
N PHE A 8 59.19 -2.48 -4.66
CA PHE A 8 58.15 -3.01 -5.56
C PHE A 8 56.79 -3.00 -4.81
N ILE A 9 55.88 -2.11 -5.21
CA ILE A 9 54.50 -2.11 -4.72
C ILE A 9 53.72 -3.15 -5.53
N LEU A 10 53.45 -4.29 -4.90
CA LEU A 10 52.61 -5.36 -5.46
C LEU A 10 51.14 -4.95 -5.33
N ALA A 11 50.55 -4.46 -6.42
CA ALA A 11 49.13 -4.12 -6.48
C ALA A 11 48.29 -5.41 -6.50
N LEU A 12 47.71 -5.81 -5.36
CA LEU A 12 46.64 -6.81 -5.31
C LEU A 12 45.39 -6.23 -5.97
N THR A 13 45.10 -6.66 -7.19
CA THR A 13 43.81 -6.46 -7.83
C THR A 13 42.79 -7.39 -7.19
N LEU A 14 42.13 -6.89 -6.13
CA LEU A 14 40.92 -7.49 -5.59
C LEU A 14 39.90 -7.55 -6.73
N THR A 15 39.74 -8.74 -7.32
CA THR A 15 38.69 -9.04 -8.27
C THR A 15 37.40 -9.04 -7.46
N SER A 16 36.75 -7.88 -7.37
CA SER A 16 35.37 -7.80 -6.90
C SER A 16 34.55 -8.72 -7.79
N CYS A 17 34.20 -9.90 -7.26
CA CYS A 17 33.11 -10.69 -7.77
C CYS A 17 31.89 -9.77 -7.74
N SER A 18 31.61 -9.14 -8.89
CA SER A 18 30.34 -8.50 -9.16
C SER A 18 29.32 -9.61 -9.20
N SER A 19 28.86 -10.04 -8.02
CA SER A 19 27.62 -10.79 -7.90
C SER A 19 26.57 -9.86 -8.48
N ASN A 20 26.21 -10.10 -9.74
CA ASN A 20 25.11 -9.42 -10.38
C ASN A 20 23.97 -9.42 -9.36
N PRO A 21 23.47 -8.26 -8.91
CA PRO A 21 22.31 -8.18 -8.04
C PRO A 21 21.05 -8.50 -8.86
N LYS A 22 21.08 -9.62 -9.59
CA LYS A 22 19.87 -10.36 -9.92
C LYS A 22 19.42 -10.99 -8.62
N ASP A 23 18.79 -10.15 -7.79
CA ASP A 23 17.62 -10.47 -7.00
C ASP A 23 17.55 -11.95 -6.65
N LYS A 24 18.33 -12.34 -5.64
CA LYS A 24 18.07 -13.60 -4.96
C LYS A 24 16.72 -13.38 -4.27
N LEU A 25 15.63 -13.70 -4.99
CA LEU A 25 14.31 -13.82 -4.39
C LEU A 25 14.53 -14.62 -3.12
N ASP A 26 14.11 -14.05 -1.99
CA ASP A 26 14.23 -14.71 -0.72
C ASP A 26 13.63 -16.11 -0.87
N SER A 27 14.48 -17.14 -0.76
CA SER A 27 14.11 -18.52 -1.04
C SER A 27 12.90 -18.93 -0.21
N GLU A 28 12.70 -18.30 0.95
CA GLU A 28 11.62 -18.53 1.88
C GLU A 28 10.24 -18.11 1.34
N PHE A 29 10.18 -17.16 0.39
CA PHE A 29 8.93 -16.74 -0.26
C PHE A 29 8.90 -17.06 -1.77
N SER A 30 9.40 -18.25 -2.10
CA SER A 30 9.39 -18.82 -3.46
C SER A 30 8.71 -20.21 -3.49
N PHE A 31 8.16 -20.63 -4.62
CA PHE A 31 7.64 -21.99 -4.83
C PHE A 31 8.48 -22.69 -5.88
N GLN A 32 9.09 -23.83 -5.52
CA GLN A 32 9.98 -24.60 -6.41
C GLN A 32 11.10 -23.75 -7.03
N GLY A 33 11.67 -22.83 -6.25
CA GLY A 33 12.74 -21.93 -6.68
C GLY A 33 12.30 -20.81 -7.64
N ARG A 34 10.99 -20.62 -7.83
CA ARG A 34 10.41 -19.56 -8.65
C ARG A 34 9.55 -18.61 -7.80
N PRO A 35 9.35 -17.36 -8.24
CA PRO A 35 8.38 -16.50 -7.60
C PRO A 35 6.99 -17.14 -7.54
N ILE A 36 6.27 -16.88 -6.47
CA ILE A 36 4.90 -17.36 -6.32
C ILE A 36 4.04 -16.75 -7.44
N GLU A 37 3.16 -17.55 -8.00
CA GLU A 37 2.30 -17.12 -9.10
C GLU A 37 1.34 -16.01 -8.58
N PRO A 38 1.24 -14.84 -9.26
CA PRO A 38 0.45 -13.69 -8.79
C PRO A 38 -1.01 -14.01 -8.46
N TRP A 39 -1.65 -14.93 -9.19
CA TRP A 39 -3.00 -15.39 -8.92
C TRP A 39 -3.12 -16.11 -7.58
N CYS A 40 -2.08 -16.82 -7.12
CA CYS A 40 -2.08 -17.43 -5.79
C CYS A 40 -2.17 -16.37 -4.70
N ILE A 41 -1.41 -15.28 -4.87
CA ILE A 41 -1.46 -14.09 -4.01
C ILE A 41 -2.79 -13.35 -4.16
N ASN A 42 -3.44 -13.43 -5.32
CA ASN A 42 -4.75 -12.86 -5.50
C ASN A 42 -5.86 -13.66 -4.79
N SER A 43 -5.79 -14.98 -4.88
CA SER A 43 -6.83 -15.92 -4.45
C SER A 43 -6.98 -15.96 -2.93
N ILE A 44 -5.85 -15.91 -2.20
CA ILE A 44 -5.79 -15.90 -0.72
C ILE A 44 -6.70 -14.86 -0.06
N THR A 45 -6.99 -13.74 -0.74
CA THR A 45 -7.83 -12.66 -0.19
C THR A 45 -9.23 -12.58 -0.77
N HIS A 46 -9.55 -13.38 -1.79
CA HIS A 46 -10.85 -13.35 -2.47
C HIS A 46 -11.64 -14.65 -2.32
N SER A 47 -10.99 -15.75 -1.91
CA SER A 47 -11.70 -16.98 -1.58
C SER A 47 -12.36 -16.90 -0.21
N SER A 48 -13.47 -17.62 -0.05
CA SER A 48 -14.10 -17.87 1.26
C SER A 48 -13.20 -18.63 2.23
N SER A 49 -12.13 -19.26 1.72
CA SER A 49 -11.05 -19.85 2.50
C SER A 49 -9.88 -18.87 2.61
N PRO A 50 -9.37 -18.56 3.81
CA PRO A 50 -8.19 -17.72 3.99
C PRO A 50 -6.87 -18.46 3.70
N SER A 51 -6.89 -19.57 2.95
CA SER A 51 -5.72 -20.41 2.67
C SER A 51 -5.66 -20.84 1.21
N VAL A 52 -4.46 -20.79 0.62
CA VAL A 52 -4.16 -21.27 -0.74
C VAL A 52 -3.01 -22.27 -0.70
N ASN A 53 -3.20 -23.44 -1.31
CA ASN A 53 -2.12 -24.40 -1.53
C ASN A 53 -1.41 -24.13 -2.85
N LEU A 54 -0.11 -23.83 -2.81
CA LEU A 54 0.72 -23.46 -3.96
C LEU A 54 0.82 -24.57 -5.01
N ALA A 55 0.82 -25.84 -4.61
CA ALA A 55 0.83 -26.96 -5.55
C ALA A 55 -0.51 -27.14 -6.27
N ARG A 56 -1.60 -26.62 -5.70
CA ARG A 56 -2.96 -26.63 -6.29
C ARG A 56 -3.43 -25.25 -6.73
N CYS A 57 -2.54 -24.28 -6.74
CA CYS A 57 -2.85 -22.97 -7.25
C CYS A 57 -2.90 -23.07 -8.78
N SER A 58 -4.03 -23.60 -9.26
CA SER A 58 -4.33 -23.76 -10.66
C SER A 58 -4.51 -22.37 -11.24
N ASN A 59 -3.68 -22.08 -12.22
CA ASN A 59 -3.67 -20.80 -12.90
C ASN A 59 -5.05 -20.56 -13.55
N PRO A 60 -5.67 -19.38 -13.42
CA PRO A 60 -6.94 -19.03 -14.07
C PRO A 60 -6.85 -18.99 -15.60
N PHE A 61 -5.78 -19.47 -16.21
CA PHE A 61 -5.60 -19.49 -17.66
C PHE A 61 -6.73 -20.19 -18.43
N SER A 62 -7.63 -20.91 -17.77
CA SER A 62 -8.89 -21.34 -18.39
C SER A 62 -9.78 -20.15 -18.76
N GLU A 63 -9.75 -19.06 -17.99
CA GLU A 63 -10.64 -17.90 -18.04
C GLU A 63 -9.97 -16.61 -18.50
N ILE A 64 -8.63 -16.53 -18.45
CA ILE A 64 -7.88 -15.33 -18.83
C ILE A 64 -6.79 -15.60 -19.86
N ASN A 65 -6.44 -14.56 -20.62
CA ASN A 65 -5.25 -14.50 -21.45
C ASN A 65 -4.28 -13.49 -20.84
N ILE A 66 -3.02 -13.87 -20.56
CA ILE A 66 -2.00 -12.89 -20.16
C ILE A 66 -1.71 -12.00 -21.38
N THR A 67 -1.81 -10.68 -21.19
CA THR A 67 -1.57 -9.70 -22.25
C THR A 67 -0.19 -9.07 -22.15
N SER A 68 0.28 -8.79 -20.94
CA SER A 68 1.60 -8.21 -20.73
C SER A 68 2.15 -8.55 -19.35
N PRO A 69 3.49 -8.71 -19.21
CA PRO A 69 4.11 -8.73 -17.90
C PRO A 69 3.99 -7.35 -17.23
N VAL A 70 4.32 -7.29 -15.93
CA VAL A 70 4.49 -6.04 -15.19
C VAL A 70 5.37 -5.04 -15.97
N THR A 71 5.01 -3.76 -15.92
CA THR A 71 5.75 -2.72 -16.66
C THR A 71 7.19 -2.59 -16.17
N PRO A 72 8.15 -2.14 -17.01
CA PRO A 72 9.55 -2.00 -16.59
C PRO A 72 9.75 -1.12 -15.35
N ASP A 73 8.94 -0.07 -15.18
CA ASP A 73 9.04 0.83 -14.03
C ASP A 73 8.57 0.17 -12.72
N LEU A 74 7.53 -0.65 -12.77
CA LEU A 74 7.09 -1.44 -11.62
C LEU A 74 8.07 -2.60 -11.35
N GLN A 75 8.64 -3.21 -12.39
CA GLN A 75 9.67 -4.23 -12.24
C GLN A 75 10.92 -3.69 -11.53
N LYS A 76 11.38 -2.48 -11.90
CA LYS A 76 12.48 -1.79 -11.20
C LYS A 76 12.17 -1.51 -9.73
N GLN A 77 10.90 -1.38 -9.38
CA GLN A 77 10.43 -1.22 -7.99
C GLN A 77 10.30 -2.56 -7.25
N GLY A 78 10.60 -3.69 -7.88
CA GLY A 78 10.52 -5.03 -7.31
C GLY A 78 9.15 -5.70 -7.44
N PHE A 79 8.23 -5.11 -8.20
CA PHE A 79 6.96 -5.76 -8.48
C PHE A 79 7.11 -6.84 -9.54
N MET A 80 6.29 -7.87 -9.42
CA MET A 80 6.11 -8.94 -10.38
C MET A 80 4.62 -9.19 -10.60
N GLY A 81 4.30 -9.68 -11.79
CA GLY A 81 2.95 -10.06 -12.16
C GLY A 81 2.64 -9.72 -13.60
N TYR A 82 1.37 -9.57 -13.91
CA TYR A 82 0.91 -9.40 -15.28
C TYR A 82 -0.44 -8.67 -15.37
N SER A 83 -0.66 -8.07 -16.53
CA SER A 83 -1.98 -7.68 -17.01
C SER A 83 -2.59 -8.84 -17.80
N TYR A 84 -3.91 -8.90 -17.85
CA TYR A 84 -4.62 -9.97 -18.55
C TYR A 84 -5.87 -9.45 -19.26
N GLU A 85 -6.53 -10.32 -20.00
CA GLU A 85 -7.86 -10.14 -20.59
C GLU A 85 -8.73 -11.33 -20.18
N TYR A 86 -10.02 -11.09 -19.97
CA TYR A 86 -10.97 -12.19 -19.82
C TYR A 86 -11.21 -12.83 -21.19
N LYS A 87 -11.34 -14.16 -21.23
CA LYS A 87 -11.73 -14.87 -22.46
C LYS A 87 -13.20 -14.69 -22.80
N SER A 88 -14.02 -14.32 -21.81
CA SER A 88 -15.39 -13.87 -22.03
C SER A 88 -15.43 -12.42 -22.49
N ASP A 89 -16.52 -12.03 -23.16
CA ASP A 89 -16.80 -10.64 -23.56
C ASP A 89 -17.19 -9.75 -22.37
N THR A 90 -16.48 -9.89 -21.25
CA THR A 90 -16.70 -9.10 -20.04
C THR A 90 -16.30 -7.65 -20.32
N PRO A 91 -17.22 -6.68 -20.22
CA PRO A 91 -16.89 -5.28 -20.44
C PRO A 91 -15.88 -4.81 -19.39
N VAL A 92 -14.74 -4.30 -19.85
CA VAL A 92 -13.70 -3.70 -19.01
C VAL A 92 -13.45 -2.25 -19.44
N MET A 93 -13.16 -1.38 -18.47
CA MET A 93 -12.78 0.01 -18.69
C MET A 93 -11.28 0.17 -18.91
N SER A 94 -10.48 -0.74 -18.34
CA SER A 94 -9.03 -0.80 -18.51
C SER A 94 -8.55 -2.25 -18.41
N PRO A 95 -7.36 -2.58 -18.94
CA PRO A 95 -6.80 -3.92 -18.79
C PRO A 95 -6.71 -4.30 -17.30
N PRO A 96 -7.30 -5.43 -16.88
CA PRO A 96 -7.14 -5.93 -15.52
C PRO A 96 -5.69 -6.38 -15.28
N TYR A 97 -5.28 -6.38 -14.01
CA TYR A 97 -3.92 -6.73 -13.63
C TYR A 97 -3.85 -7.24 -12.20
N ILE A 98 -2.81 -8.04 -11.94
CA ILE A 98 -2.40 -8.47 -10.61
C ILE A 98 -0.88 -8.35 -10.52
N PHE A 99 -0.43 -7.49 -9.62
CA PHE A 99 0.98 -7.29 -9.31
C PHE A 99 1.21 -7.50 -7.81
N TYR A 100 2.38 -8.00 -7.45
CA TYR A 100 2.81 -7.99 -6.07
C TYR A 100 4.31 -7.77 -5.93
N LYS A 101 4.73 -7.36 -4.74
CA LYS A 101 6.12 -7.17 -4.32
C LYS A 101 6.28 -7.79 -2.93
N TYR A 102 7.24 -8.70 -2.78
CA TYR A 102 7.61 -9.22 -1.47
C TYR A 102 8.42 -8.16 -0.71
N LEU A 103 8.03 -7.88 0.53
CA LEU A 103 8.61 -6.80 1.34
C LEU A 103 9.61 -7.31 2.40
N GLY A 104 9.62 -8.62 2.67
CA GLY A 104 10.37 -9.24 3.74
C GLY A 104 9.47 -9.86 4.82
N LYS A 105 10.03 -10.12 6.00
CA LYS A 105 9.34 -10.72 7.14
C LYS A 105 9.14 -9.75 8.31
N THR A 106 7.98 -9.85 8.98
CA THR A 106 7.73 -9.27 10.30
C THR A 106 7.45 -10.41 11.29
N GLY A 107 8.46 -10.75 12.09
CA GLY A 107 8.49 -12.01 12.83
C GLY A 107 8.43 -13.20 11.86
N GLU A 108 7.46 -14.10 12.06
CA GLU A 108 7.23 -15.27 11.21
C GLU A 108 6.32 -15.00 9.99
N LEU A 109 5.79 -13.79 9.86
CA LEU A 109 4.84 -13.44 8.81
C LEU A 109 5.56 -12.79 7.63
N HIS A 110 5.20 -13.22 6.42
CA HIS A 110 5.64 -12.61 5.18
C HIS A 110 4.78 -11.40 4.85
N ALA A 111 5.41 -10.26 4.58
CA ALA A 111 4.74 -9.05 4.14
C ALA A 111 4.78 -8.94 2.61
N VAL A 112 3.62 -8.72 1.99
CA VAL A 112 3.48 -8.60 0.53
C VAL A 112 2.67 -7.36 0.19
N HIS A 113 3.21 -6.47 -0.65
CA HIS A 113 2.46 -5.39 -1.26
C HIS A 113 1.82 -5.89 -2.55
N LYS A 114 0.49 -5.95 -2.61
CA LYS A 114 -0.28 -6.35 -3.78
C LYS A 114 -1.04 -5.18 -4.37
N MET A 115 -1.04 -5.08 -5.70
CA MET A 115 -1.89 -4.18 -6.47
C MET A 115 -2.74 -4.99 -7.44
N TRP A 116 -4.02 -4.67 -7.58
CA TRP A 116 -4.87 -5.35 -8.54
C TRP A 116 -6.05 -4.51 -9.03
N SER A 117 -6.55 -4.86 -10.21
CA SER A 117 -7.80 -4.35 -10.77
C SER A 117 -8.46 -5.46 -11.59
N ASP A 118 -9.77 -5.61 -11.45
CA ASP A 118 -10.59 -6.51 -12.29
C ASP A 118 -10.92 -5.90 -13.66
N GLY A 119 -10.38 -4.71 -13.97
CA GLY A 119 -10.61 -3.99 -15.21
C GLY A 119 -11.80 -3.04 -15.16
N ARG A 120 -12.53 -2.96 -14.03
CA ARG A 120 -13.56 -1.94 -13.78
C ARG A 120 -12.90 -0.66 -13.23
N SER A 121 -13.67 0.16 -12.50
CA SER A 121 -13.18 1.42 -11.95
C SER A 121 -12.25 1.25 -10.74
N GLY A 122 -12.30 0.10 -10.05
CA GLY A 122 -11.53 -0.18 -8.84
C GLY A 122 -10.04 -0.39 -9.15
N LYS A 123 -9.18 0.27 -8.37
CA LYS A 123 -7.72 0.06 -8.39
C LYS A 123 -7.24 -0.12 -6.96
N HIS A 124 -7.04 -1.37 -6.60
CA HIS A 124 -6.83 -1.78 -5.24
C HIS A 124 -5.35 -1.96 -4.93
N SER A 125 -4.94 -1.56 -3.73
CA SER A 125 -3.57 -1.70 -3.28
C SER A 125 -3.53 -1.98 -1.78
N TYR A 126 -2.88 -3.07 -1.40
CA TYR A 126 -2.84 -3.61 -0.04
C TYR A 126 -1.45 -4.09 0.36
N VAL A 127 -1.15 -4.03 1.65
CA VAL A 127 -0.10 -4.83 2.28
C VAL A 127 -0.75 -6.00 3.03
N TYR A 128 -0.37 -7.22 2.69
CA TYR A 128 -0.84 -8.43 3.35
C TYR A 128 0.24 -9.02 4.24
N LEU A 129 -0.20 -9.56 5.37
CA LEU A 129 0.58 -10.43 6.24
C LEU A 129 0.14 -11.87 5.99
N ILE A 130 1.08 -12.68 5.53
CA ILE A 130 0.86 -14.05 5.07
C ILE A 130 1.71 -14.98 5.93
N GLU A 131 1.09 -15.98 6.52
CA GLU A 131 1.80 -17.09 7.13
C GLU A 131 2.05 -18.16 6.06
N ARG A 132 3.26 -18.73 6.03
CA ARG A 132 3.58 -19.85 5.14
C ARG A 132 3.80 -21.13 5.94
N LYS A 133 3.04 -22.17 5.61
CA LYS A 133 3.16 -23.53 6.18
C LYS A 133 3.39 -24.54 5.06
N GLY A 134 4.66 -24.78 4.73
CA GLY A 134 5.06 -25.58 3.58
C GLY A 134 4.55 -24.97 2.28
N ASP A 135 3.65 -25.67 1.61
CA ASP A 135 3.01 -25.22 0.36
C ASP A 135 1.74 -24.40 0.59
N ASN A 136 1.31 -24.17 1.83
CA ASN A 136 0.11 -23.38 2.11
C ASN A 136 0.47 -21.94 2.48
N LEU A 137 -0.21 -20.99 1.86
CA LEU A 137 -0.24 -19.58 2.24
C LEU A 137 -1.54 -19.30 2.98
N ASN A 138 -1.45 -18.78 4.21
CA ASN A 138 -2.60 -18.39 5.02
C ASN A 138 -2.64 -16.86 5.17
N PHE A 139 -3.79 -16.27 4.91
CA PHE A 139 -4.05 -14.86 5.16
C PHE A 139 -4.19 -14.62 6.64
N ILE A 140 -3.34 -13.74 7.19
CA ILE A 140 -3.42 -13.36 8.60
C ILE A 140 -4.06 -11.98 8.75
N ASN A 141 -3.58 -11.00 7.98
CA ASN A 141 -4.13 -9.65 8.01
C ASN A 141 -3.84 -8.87 6.72
N GLY A 142 -4.54 -7.76 6.52
CA GLY A 142 -4.33 -6.88 5.37
C GLY A 142 -4.65 -5.43 5.66
N TYR A 143 -3.86 -4.53 5.09
CA TYR A 143 -4.01 -3.08 5.21
C TYR A 143 -4.05 -2.47 3.82
N GLY A 144 -5.12 -1.76 3.46
CA GLY A 144 -5.20 -1.12 2.14
C GLY A 144 -6.62 -0.75 1.74
N GLY A 145 -6.83 -0.53 0.45
CA GLY A 145 -8.12 -0.12 -0.09
C GLY A 145 -8.08 0.22 -1.57
N ASP A 146 -9.08 0.98 -2.04
CA ASP A 146 -9.20 1.46 -3.43
C ASP A 146 -8.72 2.92 -3.55
N ARG A 147 -7.62 3.15 -4.27
CA ARG A 147 -7.08 4.50 -4.54
C ARG A 147 -7.12 5.40 -3.30
N CYS A 148 -7.87 6.50 -3.33
CA CYS A 148 -7.95 7.47 -2.24
C CYS A 148 -8.58 6.92 -0.96
N MET A 149 -9.36 5.84 -1.05
CA MET A 149 -10.04 5.19 0.06
C MET A 149 -9.15 4.10 0.68
N GLY A 150 -7.95 4.48 1.11
CA GLY A 150 -7.03 3.59 1.82
C GLY A 150 -6.03 2.82 0.95
N GLY A 151 -5.96 3.07 -0.35
CA GLY A 151 -5.00 2.42 -1.25
C GLY A 151 -3.55 2.71 -0.85
N VAL A 152 -2.74 1.64 -0.75
CA VAL A 152 -1.32 1.72 -0.40
C VAL A 152 -0.51 2.30 -1.57
N ILE A 153 0.35 3.27 -1.29
CA ILE A 153 1.24 3.90 -2.27
C ILE A 153 2.61 3.21 -2.27
N ASP A 154 3.21 3.10 -1.08
CA ASP A 154 4.51 2.47 -0.87
C ASP A 154 4.51 1.67 0.43
N ALA A 155 5.31 0.60 0.48
CA ALA A 155 5.43 -0.27 1.64
C ALA A 155 6.81 -0.91 1.72
N LYS A 156 7.27 -1.14 2.94
CA LYS A 156 8.52 -1.83 3.26
C LYS A 156 8.43 -2.52 4.62
N VAL A 157 9.30 -3.50 4.84
CA VAL A 157 9.61 -3.96 6.20
C VAL A 157 10.84 -3.22 6.69
N GLU A 158 10.76 -2.59 7.86
CA GLU A 158 11.86 -1.86 8.48
C GLU A 158 11.86 -2.12 9.99
N ALA A 159 13.01 -2.54 10.52
CA ALA A 159 13.18 -2.92 11.93
C ALA A 159 12.13 -3.95 12.40
N GLY A 160 11.83 -4.94 11.56
CA GLY A 160 10.85 -6.00 11.85
C GLY A 160 9.39 -5.56 11.83
N LYS A 161 9.10 -4.32 11.43
CA LYS A 161 7.74 -3.76 11.36
C LYS A 161 7.34 -3.45 9.93
N VAL A 162 6.06 -3.54 9.62
CA VAL A 162 5.55 -3.12 8.31
C VAL A 162 5.32 -1.62 8.33
N ARG A 163 6.09 -0.89 7.52
CA ARG A 163 5.93 0.55 7.28
C ARG A 163 5.28 0.75 5.93
N TYR A 164 4.23 1.56 5.87
CA TYR A 164 3.56 1.82 4.60
C TYR A 164 2.92 3.20 4.58
N THR A 165 2.67 3.68 3.37
CA THR A 165 1.94 4.91 3.12
C THR A 165 0.65 4.58 2.39
N LYS A 166 -0.46 5.20 2.79
CA LYS A 166 -1.75 5.05 2.08
C LYS A 166 -2.44 6.38 1.85
N GLN A 167 -3.19 6.45 0.77
CA GLN A 167 -4.07 7.58 0.51
C GLN A 167 -5.28 7.53 1.45
N LEU A 168 -5.73 8.70 1.87
CA LEU A 168 -6.83 8.85 2.82
C LEU A 168 -7.83 9.89 2.31
N THR A 169 -9.10 9.50 2.34
CA THR A 169 -10.27 10.38 2.33
C THR A 169 -10.51 10.96 3.74
N PRO A 170 -11.36 11.98 3.90
CA PRO A 170 -11.80 12.43 5.22
C PRO A 170 -12.37 11.31 6.08
N LEU A 171 -13.21 10.42 5.52
CA LEU A 171 -13.78 9.31 6.28
C LEU A 171 -12.70 8.34 6.75
N THR A 172 -11.86 7.84 5.82
CA THR A 172 -10.80 6.88 6.16
C THR A 172 -9.76 7.48 7.11
N PHE A 173 -9.45 8.77 7.01
CA PHE A 173 -8.57 9.45 7.96
C PHE A 173 -9.12 9.40 9.40
N ILE A 174 -10.41 9.68 9.60
CA ILE A 174 -10.99 9.62 10.95
C ILE A 174 -11.05 8.17 11.45
N GLN A 175 -11.47 7.23 10.60
CA GLN A 175 -11.53 5.79 10.95
C GLN A 175 -10.17 5.20 11.34
N ASN A 176 -9.08 5.72 10.76
CA ASN A 176 -7.71 5.29 11.06
C ASN A 176 -7.04 6.09 12.18
N SER A 177 -7.72 7.08 12.76
CA SER A 177 -7.21 7.74 13.95
C SER A 177 -7.35 6.81 15.16
N SER A 178 -6.46 6.96 16.14
CA SER A 178 -6.44 6.15 17.37
C SER A 178 -7.73 6.26 18.21
N ARG A 179 -8.58 7.25 17.90
CA ARG A 179 -9.85 7.50 18.54
C ARG A 179 -10.95 7.33 17.51
N ASN A 180 -11.65 6.20 17.58
CA ASN A 180 -12.86 6.04 16.79
C ASN A 180 -13.96 6.96 17.37
N VAL A 181 -14.01 8.19 16.87
CA VAL A 181 -14.96 9.23 17.30
C VAL A 181 -16.34 9.07 16.65
N PHE A 182 -16.54 8.02 15.83
CA PHE A 182 -17.79 7.78 15.12
C PHE A 182 -18.44 6.46 15.53
N ASP A 183 -19.78 6.52 15.58
CA ASP A 183 -20.62 5.35 15.42
C ASP A 183 -20.92 5.17 13.92
N TYR A 184 -20.90 3.93 13.43
CA TYR A 184 -20.87 3.60 11.99
C TYR A 184 -21.97 4.30 11.17
N ASN A 185 -23.13 4.59 11.79
CA ASN A 185 -24.27 5.26 11.16
C ASN A 185 -24.02 6.73 10.76
N THR A 186 -23.01 7.39 11.32
CA THR A 186 -22.66 8.79 11.01
C THR A 186 -21.62 8.95 9.90
N SER A 187 -21.03 7.83 9.46
CA SER A 187 -19.95 7.78 8.45
C SER A 187 -20.33 8.34 7.08
N SER A 188 -21.62 8.33 6.72
CA SER A 188 -22.12 8.81 5.41
C SER A 188 -21.97 10.31 5.19
N SER A 189 -21.63 11.08 6.23
CA SER A 189 -21.52 12.55 6.16
C SER A 189 -20.13 13.07 5.82
N LEU A 190 -19.13 12.18 5.70
CA LEU A 190 -17.79 12.51 5.25
C LEU A 190 -17.54 11.94 3.86
N SER A 191 -16.76 12.66 3.06
CA SER A 191 -16.36 12.24 1.74
C SER A 191 -15.55 10.95 1.84
N ASP A 192 -16.00 9.94 1.10
CA ASP A 192 -15.29 8.69 0.90
C ASP A 192 -15.37 8.29 -0.57
N CYS A 193 -14.61 9.00 -1.39
CA CYS A 193 -14.60 8.80 -2.83
C CYS A 193 -13.21 8.39 -3.31
N ALA A 194 -13.15 7.48 -4.28
CA ALA A 194 -11.92 6.87 -4.77
C ALA A 194 -10.98 7.85 -5.51
N THR A 195 -11.43 9.07 -5.80
CA THR A 195 -10.63 10.15 -6.42
C THR A 195 -10.40 11.34 -5.48
N CYS A 196 -10.93 11.28 -4.24
CA CYS A 196 -10.87 12.32 -3.23
C CYS A 196 -9.64 12.15 -2.32
N CYS A 197 -8.43 12.29 -2.87
CA CYS A 197 -7.18 12.04 -2.15
C CYS A 197 -6.76 13.22 -1.26
N TYR A 198 -7.40 13.36 -0.10
CA TYR A 198 -7.19 14.50 0.79
C TYR A 198 -5.81 14.52 1.44
N MET A 199 -5.28 13.35 1.74
CA MET A 199 -4.02 13.23 2.45
C MET A 199 -3.38 11.86 2.21
N THR A 200 -2.12 11.75 2.62
CA THR A 200 -1.38 10.50 2.70
C THR A 200 -1.01 10.25 4.15
N GLY A 201 -1.38 9.10 4.69
CA GLY A 201 -0.96 8.71 6.04
C GLY A 201 0.22 7.75 5.99
N GLU A 202 1.17 7.92 6.90
CA GLU A 202 2.27 6.99 7.16
C GLU A 202 1.90 6.10 8.34
N PHE A 203 2.13 4.79 8.19
CA PHE A 203 1.71 3.77 9.15
C PHE A 203 2.86 2.86 9.57
N SER A 204 2.78 2.33 10.79
CA SER A 204 3.59 1.22 11.30
C SER A 204 2.69 0.21 11.97
N ASP A 205 2.68 -1.03 11.50
CA ASP A 205 1.88 -2.13 12.08
C ASP A 205 0.42 -1.73 12.35
N ASN A 206 -0.21 -1.02 11.39
CA ASN A 206 -1.56 -0.46 11.45
C ASN A 206 -1.76 0.82 12.28
N GLU A 207 -0.73 1.32 12.97
CA GLU A 207 -0.80 2.59 13.67
C GLU A 207 -0.44 3.76 12.75
N MET A 208 -1.30 4.77 12.65
CA MET A 208 -1.02 5.99 11.90
C MET A 208 -0.04 6.88 12.67
N ILE A 209 1.15 7.09 12.11
CA ILE A 209 2.25 7.82 12.74
C ILE A 209 2.17 9.31 12.38
N SER A 210 1.96 9.58 11.10
CA SER A 210 1.97 10.91 10.53
C SER A 210 0.99 11.02 9.37
N VAL A 211 0.56 12.24 9.06
CA VAL A 211 -0.32 12.51 7.92
C VAL A 211 0.16 13.74 7.16
N LYS A 212 0.36 13.57 5.85
CA LYS A 212 0.66 14.64 4.91
C LYS A 212 -0.62 15.11 4.21
N LEU A 213 -1.00 16.36 4.42
CA LEU A 213 -2.16 17.00 3.80
C LEU A 213 -1.85 17.36 2.34
N ASN A 214 -2.85 17.24 1.47
CA ASN A 214 -2.76 17.65 0.07
C ASN A 214 -3.23 19.12 -0.11
N PRO A 215 -2.30 20.10 -0.23
CA PRO A 215 -2.68 21.52 -0.32
C PRO A 215 -3.41 21.86 -1.61
N SER A 216 -3.22 21.08 -2.68
CA SER A 216 -3.82 21.33 -4.01
C SER A 216 -5.34 21.27 -3.99
N LEU A 217 -5.94 20.66 -2.96
CA LEU A 217 -7.39 20.56 -2.86
C LEU A 217 -8.04 21.76 -2.16
N ASN A 218 -7.28 22.72 -1.65
CA ASN A 218 -7.80 23.91 -0.96
C ASN A 218 -8.81 24.71 -1.82
N GLN A 219 -8.69 24.63 -3.15
CA GLN A 219 -9.57 25.28 -4.12
C GLN A 219 -10.79 24.43 -4.51
N LEU A 220 -10.77 23.11 -4.30
CA LEU A 220 -11.81 22.19 -4.77
C LEU A 220 -12.98 22.04 -3.79
N PHE A 221 -12.82 22.48 -2.53
CA PHE A 221 -13.86 22.37 -1.51
C PHE A 221 -14.67 23.65 -1.43
N SER A 222 -15.72 23.80 -2.24
CA SER A 222 -16.52 25.03 -2.18
C SER A 222 -18.02 24.89 -2.44
N ASP A 223 -18.57 23.69 -2.44
CA ASP A 223 -20.00 23.52 -2.64
C ASP A 223 -20.75 23.34 -1.32
N ASN A 224 -21.70 24.24 -1.06
CA ASN A 224 -22.66 24.21 0.05
C ASN A 224 -23.55 22.93 0.10
N LYS A 225 -23.31 21.96 -0.80
CA LYS A 225 -24.00 20.67 -0.87
C LYS A 225 -23.39 19.60 0.04
N ALA A 226 -22.18 19.83 0.55
CA ALA A 226 -21.55 18.92 1.50
C ALA A 226 -22.31 18.96 2.84
N GLY A 227 -22.57 17.80 3.44
CA GLY A 227 -23.18 17.72 4.77
C GLY A 227 -22.37 18.49 5.82
N HIS A 228 -23.01 18.86 6.94
CA HIS A 228 -22.40 19.68 7.99
C HIS A 228 -21.01 19.17 8.44
N MET A 229 -20.86 17.85 8.59
CA MET A 229 -19.59 17.24 9.04
C MET A 229 -18.48 17.45 8.01
N GLN A 230 -18.73 17.17 6.73
CA GLN A 230 -17.76 17.41 5.66
C GLN A 230 -17.36 18.89 5.58
N TYR A 231 -18.33 19.80 5.60
CA TYR A 231 -18.05 21.23 5.58
C TYR A 231 -17.17 21.68 6.76
N CYS A 232 -17.44 21.15 7.96
CA CYS A 232 -16.66 21.44 9.15
C CYS A 232 -15.24 20.83 9.06
N PHE A 233 -15.12 19.59 8.56
CA PHE A 233 -13.84 18.95 8.26
C PHE A 233 -13.01 19.81 7.30
N ASP A 234 -13.59 20.25 6.19
CA ASP A 234 -12.92 21.07 5.18
C ASP A 234 -12.42 22.39 5.75
N LYS A 235 -13.21 23.04 6.61
CA LYS A 235 -12.76 24.25 7.31
C LYS A 235 -11.54 23.99 8.20
N LEU A 236 -11.53 22.88 8.94
CA LEU A 236 -10.37 22.49 9.76
C LEU A 236 -9.17 22.18 8.88
N PHE A 237 -9.33 21.34 7.87
CA PHE A 237 -8.29 21.01 6.89
C PHE A 237 -7.65 22.27 6.30
N LYS A 238 -8.47 23.19 5.76
CA LYS A 238 -7.99 24.47 5.20
C LYS A 238 -7.25 25.33 6.22
N SER A 239 -7.67 25.31 7.49
CA SER A 239 -6.98 26.04 8.56
C SER A 239 -5.57 25.51 8.84
N TYR A 240 -5.36 24.20 8.79
CA TYR A 240 -4.02 23.61 8.90
C TYR A 240 -3.17 23.95 7.66
N VAL A 241 -3.72 23.80 6.45
CA VAL A 241 -3.02 24.15 5.20
C VAL A 241 -2.61 25.63 5.17
N LYS A 242 -3.51 26.56 5.53
CA LYS A 242 -3.21 28.01 5.59
C LYS A 242 -2.11 28.38 6.58
N ARG A 243 -1.92 27.59 7.64
CA ARG A 243 -0.85 27.77 8.63
C ARG A 243 0.45 27.07 8.23
N ASN A 244 0.56 26.61 6.97
CA ASN A 244 1.67 25.81 6.45
C ASN A 244 1.93 24.52 7.24
N LYS A 245 0.90 23.98 7.91
CA LYS A 245 0.96 22.70 8.63
C LYS A 245 0.56 21.57 7.68
N LEU A 246 1.47 21.23 6.76
CA LEU A 246 1.22 20.24 5.70
C LEU A 246 1.53 18.80 6.14
N THR A 247 2.27 18.62 7.22
CA THR A 247 2.52 17.30 7.83
C THR A 247 2.12 17.40 9.30
N LEU A 248 1.29 16.47 9.75
CA LEU A 248 0.83 16.35 11.13
C LEU A 248 1.52 15.13 11.73
N ASN A 249 2.31 15.34 12.79
CA ASN A 249 2.78 14.23 13.63
C ASN A 249 1.66 13.71 14.53
N SER A 250 1.92 12.68 15.35
CA SER A 250 0.91 12.06 16.22
C SER A 250 0.23 13.05 17.20
N ILE A 251 0.96 14.06 17.70
CA ILE A 251 0.41 15.08 18.60
C ILE A 251 -0.53 16.01 17.82
N GLU A 252 -0.07 16.54 16.69
CA GLU A 252 -0.87 17.43 15.84
C GLU A 252 -2.09 16.72 15.22
N LEU A 253 -1.94 15.44 14.90
CA LEU A 253 -3.03 14.56 14.49
C LEU A 253 -4.10 14.47 15.57
N ASN A 254 -3.71 14.18 16.82
CA ASN A 254 -4.66 14.13 17.93
C ASN A 254 -5.37 15.49 18.10
N GLN A 255 -4.65 16.61 18.03
CA GLN A 255 -5.24 17.95 18.08
C GLN A 255 -6.24 18.22 16.94
N PHE A 256 -5.97 17.71 15.74
CA PHE A 256 -6.91 17.77 14.62
C PHE A 256 -8.19 17.00 14.97
N ILE A 257 -8.06 15.76 15.43
CA ILE A 257 -9.19 14.88 15.79
C ILE A 257 -10.01 15.50 16.94
N ASP A 258 -9.37 16.04 17.97
CA ASP A 258 -10.04 16.75 19.07
C ASP A 258 -10.85 17.95 18.56
N SER A 259 -10.23 18.73 17.67
CA SER A 259 -10.89 19.89 17.07
C SER A 259 -12.08 19.47 16.24
N PHE A 260 -11.96 18.38 15.49
CA PHE A 260 -13.02 17.82 14.67
C PHE A 260 -14.17 17.29 15.54
N GLU A 261 -13.90 16.45 16.54
CA GLU A 261 -14.91 15.92 17.46
C GLU A 261 -15.66 17.05 18.17
N LYS A 262 -14.92 18.02 18.72
CA LYS A 262 -15.49 19.15 19.47
C LYS A 262 -16.35 20.05 18.58
N LYS A 263 -15.89 20.41 17.38
CA LYS A 263 -16.53 21.42 16.53
C LYS A 263 -17.54 20.84 15.55
N CYS A 264 -17.34 19.60 15.10
CA CYS A 264 -18.08 19.02 13.98
C CYS A 264 -19.05 17.91 14.43
N VAL A 265 -18.75 17.21 15.53
CA VAL A 265 -19.58 16.10 16.02
C VAL A 265 -20.45 16.53 17.21
N LYS A 266 -19.86 17.06 18.27
CA LYS A 266 -20.56 17.36 19.53
C LYS A 266 -21.48 18.58 19.47
N TYR A 267 -21.25 19.53 18.57
CA TYR A 267 -22.06 20.75 18.47
C TYR A 267 -23.52 20.51 18.02
N LYS A 268 -23.92 19.24 17.76
CA LYS A 268 -25.27 18.83 17.36
C LYS A 268 -26.00 17.93 18.37
N ARG A 269 -25.45 17.70 19.56
CA ARG A 269 -26.20 17.13 20.70
C ARG A 269 -26.52 18.24 21.69
#